data_AF-A0A158QPH8-F1
#
_entry.id   AF-A0A158QPH8-F1
#
_cell.length_a   1.000
_cell.length_b   1.000
_cell.length_c   1.000
_cell.angle_alpha   90.00
_cell.angle_beta   90.00
_cell.angle_gamma   90.00
#
_symmetry.space_group_name_H-M   'P 1'
#
loop_
_entity.id
_entity.type
_entity.pdbx_description
1 polymer ?
#
loop_
_entity_poly.entity_id
_entity_poly.type
_entity_poly.pdbx_seq_one_letter_code
_entity_poly.pdbx_strand_id
1 'polypeptide(L)'
;MLSQLIIQGINDGTFPNKNFQGAAIGNGFLNVKYLLNSIVLWSAYHGRIGNGIDYIGDNSTCGQLLNPLITNPSQMYPYNYYQDCYDYALIESPARRPPVRSEGQFQGTSSISKNTATLINYISTDNQWGYPCWNEVAVAEYANRGDVQDALHIPDAWRKQANGTFMWTDCNDKIYKNYHNTFNTTNAFFDYVLKNVKTPNFRILIYNGDVDTVCNYLGDSWHMRDVAAAANLKSSPRQPWYFSRNNQLAGFNQRYSGRSGAGADVSIDVLTVKGAGHMVPFDRPGPAVQMITNFMFPTNQGVDYSSTANVNPEPEGTEFANDATVGQAGSQVVCVKHNTN
;
A
#
# COMPACT_ATOMS: atom_id res chain seq x y z
N MET A 1 -19.29 14.17 6.98
CA MET A 1 -18.19 13.27 6.51
C MET A 1 -18.69 11.83 6.55
N LEU A 2 -18.23 10.95 5.64
CA LEU A 2 -18.63 9.54 5.60
C LEU A 2 -18.40 8.82 6.94
N SER A 3 -17.28 9.11 7.61
CA SER A 3 -16.94 8.53 8.91
C SER A 3 -17.95 8.84 10.01
N GLN A 4 -18.54 10.03 9.98
CA GLN A 4 -19.60 10.40 10.91
C GLN A 4 -20.83 9.52 10.69
N LEU A 5 -21.24 9.32 9.43
CA LEU A 5 -22.37 8.45 9.10
C LEU A 5 -22.10 6.99 9.49
N ILE A 6 -20.86 6.52 9.31
CA ILE A 6 -20.45 5.17 9.72
C ILE A 6 -20.53 5.02 11.24
N ILE A 7 -19.94 5.94 12.02
CA ILE A 7 -19.95 5.86 13.48
C ILE A 7 -21.37 6.04 14.05
N GLN A 8 -22.19 6.93 13.47
CA GLN A 8 -23.60 7.05 13.83
C GLN A 8 -24.33 5.73 13.55
N GLY A 9 -24.17 5.17 12.36
CA GLY A 9 -24.80 3.90 12.01
C GLY A 9 -24.35 2.73 12.90
N ILE A 10 -23.07 2.69 13.28
CA ILE A 10 -22.56 1.68 14.22
C ILE A 10 -23.20 1.85 15.59
N ASN A 11 -23.21 3.07 16.12
CA ASN A 11 -23.75 3.37 17.45
C ASN A 11 -25.26 3.17 17.54
N ASP A 12 -25.99 3.44 16.46
CA ASP A 12 -27.45 3.33 16.38
C ASP A 12 -27.89 1.93 15.90
N GLY A 13 -26.94 1.03 15.60
CA GLY A 13 -27.20 -0.34 15.17
C GLY A 13 -27.76 -0.48 13.74
N THR A 14 -27.66 0.57 12.92
CA THR A 14 -28.11 0.59 11.52
C THR A 14 -27.01 0.24 10.53
N PHE A 15 -25.74 0.23 10.95
CA PHE A 15 -24.63 -0.21 10.12
C PHE A 15 -24.71 -1.72 9.84
N PRO A 16 -24.56 -2.18 8.58
CA PRO A 16 -24.77 -3.59 8.23
C PRO A 16 -23.91 -4.59 9.02
N ASN A 17 -22.67 -4.21 9.33
CA ASN A 17 -21.77 -5.04 10.13
C ASN A 17 -21.82 -4.63 11.62
N LYS A 18 -22.63 -5.36 12.40
CA LYS A 18 -22.76 -5.15 13.86
C LYS A 18 -21.46 -5.42 14.64
N ASN A 19 -20.49 -6.12 14.03
CA ASN A 19 -19.21 -6.48 14.63
C ASN A 19 -18.07 -5.61 14.10
N PHE A 20 -18.35 -4.41 13.60
CA PHE A 20 -17.31 -3.49 13.14
C PHE A 20 -16.43 -3.05 14.31
N GLN A 21 -15.14 -3.42 14.29
CA GLN A 21 -14.22 -3.26 15.42
C GLN A 21 -13.08 -2.27 15.17
N GLY A 22 -12.98 -1.68 13.99
CA GLY A 22 -11.83 -0.85 13.68
C GLY A 22 -11.61 -0.57 12.20
N ALA A 23 -10.50 0.11 11.92
CA ALA A 23 -10.05 0.42 10.57
C ALA A 23 -8.54 0.30 10.47
N ALA A 24 -8.05 -0.05 9.28
CA ALA A 24 -6.63 0.01 8.94
C ALA A 24 -6.44 0.95 7.75
N ILE A 25 -5.40 1.80 7.81
CA ILE A 25 -5.06 2.75 6.76
C ILE A 25 -3.57 2.56 6.43
N GLY A 26 -3.29 2.14 5.20
CA GLY A 26 -1.94 2.01 4.67
C GLY A 26 -1.52 3.28 3.95
N ASN A 27 -0.33 3.81 4.25
CA ASN A 27 0.28 4.95 3.57
C ASN A 27 -0.73 6.09 3.33
N GLY A 28 -1.36 6.53 4.43
CA GLY A 28 -2.51 7.41 4.37
C GLY A 28 -2.14 8.84 4.00
N PHE A 29 -2.97 9.50 3.20
CA PHE A 29 -2.85 10.94 2.99
C PHE A 29 -3.50 11.71 4.15
N LEU A 30 -2.89 11.65 5.35
CA LEU A 30 -3.56 12.04 6.60
C LEU A 30 -3.44 13.53 6.95
N ASN A 31 -2.31 14.16 6.62
CA ASN A 31 -2.03 15.56 6.94
C ASN A 31 -1.04 16.17 5.94
N VAL A 32 -1.55 17.03 5.05
CA VAL A 32 -0.78 17.65 3.96
C VAL A 32 0.48 18.33 4.50
N LYS A 33 0.34 19.14 5.55
CA LYS A 33 1.47 19.89 6.13
C LYS A 33 2.55 18.95 6.65
N TYR A 34 2.17 17.88 7.34
CA TYR A 34 3.16 16.95 7.89
C TYR A 34 3.81 16.10 6.83
N LEU A 35 3.08 15.63 5.82
CA LEU A 35 3.67 14.92 4.69
C LEU A 35 4.68 15.80 3.93
N LEU A 36 4.32 17.06 3.64
CA LEU A 36 5.21 18.01 2.96
C LEU A 36 6.42 18.44 3.78
N ASN A 37 6.29 18.58 5.11
CA ASN A 37 7.42 18.94 5.95
C ASN A 37 8.37 17.76 6.18
N SER A 38 7.80 16.58 6.43
CA SER A 38 8.57 15.38 6.74
C SER A 38 9.35 14.87 5.54
N ILE A 39 8.83 15.04 4.32
CA ILE A 39 9.57 14.60 3.13
C ILE A 39 10.88 15.36 2.93
N VAL A 40 10.98 16.64 3.34
CA VAL A 40 12.25 17.38 3.30
C VAL A 40 13.30 16.73 4.18
N LEU A 41 12.91 16.34 5.40
CA LEU A 41 13.80 15.62 6.32
C LEU A 41 14.12 14.23 5.79
N TRP A 42 13.10 13.48 5.38
CA TRP A 42 13.26 12.14 4.82
C TRP A 42 14.30 12.18 3.68
N SER A 43 14.15 13.12 2.75
CA SER A 43 15.06 13.29 1.61
C SER A 43 16.50 13.59 2.01
N ALA A 44 16.70 14.50 2.98
CA ALA A 44 18.03 14.82 3.50
C ALA A 44 18.74 13.59 4.09
N TYR A 45 18.00 12.69 4.75
CA TYR A 45 18.57 11.50 5.39
C TYR A 45 18.61 10.25 4.50
N HIS A 46 17.99 10.28 3.32
CA HIS A 46 17.97 9.17 2.36
C HIS A 46 18.73 9.49 1.06
N GLY A 47 19.54 10.56 1.06
CA GLY A 47 20.39 10.95 -0.07
C GLY A 47 19.61 11.41 -1.30
N ARG A 48 18.38 11.92 -1.12
CA ARG A 48 17.48 12.33 -2.20
C ARG A 48 17.70 13.78 -2.59
N ILE A 49 17.81 14.04 -3.90
CA ILE A 49 18.07 15.37 -4.48
C ILE A 49 16.83 15.97 -5.19
N GLY A 50 15.63 15.36 -5.07
CA GLY A 50 14.32 15.91 -5.50
C GLY A 50 13.12 14.99 -5.20
N ASN A 51 11.91 15.52 -4.89
CA ASN A 51 10.85 14.78 -4.17
C ASN A 51 9.60 14.29 -4.92
N GLY A 52 9.41 14.60 -6.20
CA GLY A 52 8.34 14.04 -7.03
C GLY A 52 6.96 13.89 -6.40
N ILE A 53 6.55 14.87 -5.60
CA ILE A 53 5.22 14.90 -4.98
C ILE A 53 4.27 15.64 -5.94
N ASP A 54 2.97 15.32 -5.90
CA ASP A 54 1.90 16.03 -6.62
C ASP A 54 1.70 17.51 -6.22
N TYR A 55 2.67 18.12 -5.53
CA TYR A 55 2.66 19.52 -5.10
C TYR A 55 3.87 20.28 -5.66
N ILE A 56 3.64 21.51 -6.10
CA ILE A 56 4.67 22.43 -6.60
C ILE A 56 4.87 23.55 -5.58
N GLY A 57 6.09 24.05 -5.44
CA GLY A 57 6.40 25.18 -4.58
C GLY A 57 5.66 26.42 -5.06
N ASP A 58 5.05 27.17 -4.14
CA ASP A 58 4.44 28.45 -4.49
C ASP A 58 5.50 29.53 -4.75
N ASN A 59 5.05 30.75 -5.09
CA ASN A 59 5.95 31.86 -5.40
C ASN A 59 6.57 32.52 -4.14
N SER A 60 6.34 31.97 -2.95
CA SER A 60 7.02 32.47 -1.74
C SER A 60 8.50 32.11 -1.75
N THR A 61 9.31 32.80 -0.95
CA THR A 61 10.72 32.44 -0.77
C THR A 61 10.89 31.00 -0.30
N CYS A 62 10.00 30.53 0.59
CA CYS A 62 10.00 29.15 1.05
C CYS A 62 9.65 28.18 -0.09
N GLY A 63 8.59 28.47 -0.85
CA GLY A 63 8.18 27.66 -1.99
C GLY A 63 9.27 27.53 -3.06
N GLN A 64 9.96 28.63 -3.38
CA GLN A 64 11.08 28.62 -4.33
C GLN A 64 12.29 27.83 -3.84
N LEU A 65 12.63 27.89 -2.55
CA LEU A 65 13.71 27.11 -1.95
C LEU A 65 13.38 25.61 -1.89
N LEU A 66 12.10 25.28 -1.68
CA LEU A 66 11.63 23.90 -1.62
C LEU A 66 11.41 23.30 -3.01
N ASN A 67 11.12 24.10 -4.05
CA ASN A 67 10.73 23.61 -5.37
C ASN A 67 11.73 22.60 -5.99
N PRO A 68 13.06 22.84 -5.98
CA PRO A 68 14.04 21.86 -6.46
C PRO A 68 14.07 20.59 -5.60
N LEU A 69 13.80 20.73 -4.30
CA LEU A 69 13.72 19.61 -3.39
C LEU A 69 12.44 18.81 -3.61
N ILE A 70 11.32 19.37 -4.08
CA ILE A 70 10.04 18.65 -4.21
C ILE A 70 9.67 18.17 -5.61
N THR A 71 10.43 18.56 -6.63
CA THR A 71 10.22 18.14 -8.02
C THR A 71 10.81 16.75 -8.30
N ASN A 72 10.13 15.92 -9.11
CA ASN A 72 10.57 14.53 -9.34
C ASN A 72 11.85 14.52 -10.18
N PRO A 73 12.99 14.01 -9.67
CA PRO A 73 14.09 13.68 -10.54
C PRO A 73 13.59 12.61 -11.53
N SER A 74 13.85 12.84 -12.82
CA SER A 74 13.62 11.82 -13.85
C SER A 74 14.37 10.56 -13.43
N GLN A 75 13.65 9.43 -13.29
CA GLN A 75 14.12 8.08 -12.91
C GLN A 75 13.80 7.62 -11.47
N MET A 76 13.22 8.45 -10.59
CA MET A 76 12.82 7.98 -9.25
C MET A 76 11.32 7.68 -9.16
N TYR A 77 11.01 6.49 -8.62
CA TYR A 77 9.63 6.08 -8.37
C TYR A 77 9.18 6.55 -6.98
N PRO A 78 8.22 7.49 -6.88
CA PRO A 78 7.89 8.12 -5.60
C PRO A 78 7.19 7.17 -4.62
N TYR A 79 6.53 6.13 -5.14
CA TYR A 79 5.85 5.12 -4.33
C TYR A 79 6.80 4.08 -3.75
N ASN A 80 7.99 3.89 -4.29
CA ASN A 80 9.03 3.06 -3.67
C ASN A 80 10.38 3.61 -4.11
N TYR A 81 11.02 4.39 -3.23
CA TYR A 81 12.19 5.18 -3.59
C TYR A 81 13.39 4.36 -4.08
N TYR A 82 13.52 3.12 -3.60
CA TYR A 82 14.59 2.20 -3.98
C TYR A 82 14.17 1.22 -5.08
N GLN A 83 13.03 1.47 -5.73
CA GLN A 83 12.59 0.68 -6.86
C GLN A 83 13.05 1.33 -8.16
N ASP A 84 13.70 0.51 -8.97
CA ASP A 84 14.14 0.81 -10.33
C ASP A 84 13.32 -0.04 -11.32
N CYS A 85 12.49 0.63 -12.11
CA CYS A 85 11.80 -0.02 -13.22
C CYS A 85 12.72 -0.09 -14.42
N TYR A 86 13.26 -1.30 -14.65
CA TYR A 86 14.15 -1.71 -15.75
C TYR A 86 15.06 -0.58 -16.22
N ASP A 87 16.27 -0.52 -15.67
CA ASP A 87 17.30 0.32 -16.25
C ASP A 87 17.53 -0.12 -17.71
N TYR A 88 17.05 0.70 -18.65
CA TYR A 88 17.16 0.46 -20.10
C TYR A 88 18.62 0.29 -20.55
N ALA A 89 19.59 0.71 -19.73
CA ALA A 89 21.01 0.52 -19.98
C ALA A 89 21.49 -0.93 -19.80
N LEU A 90 20.76 -1.79 -19.05
CA LEU A 90 21.19 -3.15 -18.71
C LEU A 90 20.48 -4.25 -19.51
N ILE A 91 19.41 -3.91 -20.24
CA ILE A 91 18.78 -4.80 -21.22
C ILE A 91 19.27 -4.38 -22.60
N GLU A 92 20.43 -4.90 -23.02
CA GLU A 92 20.87 -4.79 -24.41
C GLU A 92 19.90 -5.53 -25.33
N SER A 93 18.86 -4.81 -25.78
CA SER A 93 18.20 -5.09 -27.05
C SER A 93 17.90 -3.76 -27.73
N PRO A 94 18.37 -3.53 -28.97
CA PRO A 94 18.34 -2.22 -29.59
C PRO A 94 16.93 -1.91 -30.11
N ALA A 95 16.03 -1.49 -29.22
CA ALA A 95 14.74 -0.95 -29.62
C ALA A 95 14.77 0.58 -29.51
N ARG A 96 14.93 1.22 -30.67
CA ARG A 96 14.62 2.64 -30.86
C ARG A 96 13.27 2.96 -30.24
N ARG A 97 13.21 4.05 -29.46
CA ARG A 97 11.96 4.63 -28.93
C ARG A 97 10.84 4.62 -29.99
N PRO A 98 9.75 3.86 -29.82
CA PRO A 98 8.49 4.28 -30.39
C PRO A 98 7.95 5.41 -29.49
N PRO A 99 7.31 6.44 -30.07
CA PRO A 99 6.51 7.36 -29.26
C PRO A 99 5.45 6.54 -28.52
N VAL A 100 5.06 6.98 -27.32
CA VAL A 100 3.89 6.47 -26.61
C VAL A 100 2.67 6.72 -27.50
N ARG A 101 2.41 5.79 -28.40
CA ARG A 101 1.16 5.61 -29.08
C ARG A 101 0.42 4.55 -28.29
N SER A 102 -0.86 4.84 -28.00
CA SER A 102 -1.86 3.81 -27.78
C SER A 102 -1.66 2.68 -28.79
N GLU A 103 -1.97 1.45 -28.39
CA GLU A 103 -1.99 0.26 -29.25
C GLU A 103 -0.62 -0.40 -29.49
N GLY A 104 0.01 -0.86 -28.41
CA GLY A 104 0.64 -2.17 -28.46
C GLY A 104 -0.31 -3.15 -27.80
N GLN A 105 -1.05 -3.95 -28.58
CA GLN A 105 -1.76 -5.11 -28.02
C GLN A 105 -0.70 -6.00 -27.36
N PHE A 106 -0.59 -6.00 -26.04
CA PHE A 106 0.10 -7.09 -25.36
C PHE A 106 -0.88 -8.26 -25.40
N GLN A 107 -0.46 -9.34 -26.07
CA GLN A 107 -1.29 -10.49 -26.41
C GLN A 107 -1.32 -11.47 -25.23
N GLY A 108 -1.62 -10.95 -24.04
CA GLY A 108 -1.31 -11.63 -22.80
C GLY A 108 0.19 -11.98 -22.68
N THR A 109 0.54 -12.70 -21.62
CA THR A 109 1.92 -13.20 -21.40
C THR A 109 2.37 -14.20 -22.46
N SER A 110 1.50 -14.61 -23.39
CA SER A 110 1.82 -15.56 -24.44
C SER A 110 2.93 -15.08 -25.39
N SER A 111 3.05 -13.77 -25.62
CA SER A 111 4.07 -13.18 -26.48
C SER A 111 5.33 -12.69 -25.71
N ILE A 112 5.27 -12.63 -24.38
CA ILE A 112 6.32 -12.02 -23.53
C ILE A 112 6.97 -13.09 -22.61
N SER A 113 7.19 -14.28 -23.19
CA SER A 113 7.64 -15.50 -22.52
C SER A 113 6.54 -16.27 -21.77
N LYS A 114 6.58 -17.60 -21.93
CA LYS A 114 5.69 -18.56 -21.26
C LYS A 114 5.76 -18.52 -19.73
N ASN A 115 6.69 -17.76 -19.15
CA ASN A 115 6.93 -17.68 -17.72
C ASN A 115 7.13 -16.22 -17.28
N THR A 116 6.19 -15.67 -16.51
CA THR A 116 6.25 -14.31 -15.94
C THR A 116 7.48 -14.07 -15.05
N ALA A 117 8.12 -15.12 -14.54
CA ALA A 117 9.37 -15.02 -13.80
C ALA A 117 10.51 -14.44 -14.65
N THR A 118 10.50 -14.63 -15.99
CA THR A 118 11.53 -14.04 -16.86
C THR A 118 11.41 -12.53 -16.99
N LEU A 119 10.31 -11.95 -16.52
CA LEU A 119 10.05 -10.52 -16.55
C LEU A 119 10.41 -9.85 -15.23
N ILE A 120 10.88 -10.59 -14.23
CA ILE A 120 11.31 -9.99 -12.96
C ILE A 120 12.64 -9.27 -13.16
N ASN A 121 12.73 -8.02 -12.73
CA ASN A 121 13.99 -7.28 -12.67
C ASN A 121 14.84 -7.83 -11.51
N TYR A 122 15.61 -8.88 -11.76
CA TYR A 122 16.50 -9.46 -10.74
C TYR A 122 17.67 -8.55 -10.35
N ILE A 123 17.95 -7.50 -11.13
CA ILE A 123 18.98 -6.50 -10.84
C ILE A 123 18.41 -5.36 -9.99
N SER A 124 17.11 -5.40 -9.67
CA SER A 124 16.47 -4.34 -8.91
C SER A 124 17.15 -4.07 -7.57
N THR A 125 17.19 -2.80 -7.19
CA THR A 125 17.65 -2.38 -5.87
C THR A 125 16.66 -2.75 -4.76
N ASP A 126 15.42 -3.16 -5.08
CA ASP A 126 14.55 -3.86 -4.14
C ASP A 126 14.89 -5.36 -4.09
N ASN A 127 15.49 -5.79 -2.99
CA ASN A 127 15.94 -7.16 -2.78
C ASN A 127 14.83 -8.21 -2.61
N GLN A 128 13.55 -7.80 -2.55
CA GLN A 128 12.41 -8.71 -2.59
C GLN A 128 11.64 -8.68 -3.91
N TRP A 129 12.11 -7.89 -4.88
CA TRP A 129 11.48 -7.72 -6.20
C TRP A 129 9.97 -7.44 -6.08
N GLY A 130 9.60 -6.63 -5.08
CA GLY A 130 8.21 -6.47 -4.64
C GLY A 130 7.30 -5.90 -5.71
N TYR A 131 7.87 -5.19 -6.71
CA TYR A 131 7.12 -4.60 -7.79
C TYR A 131 7.59 -5.00 -9.20
N PRO A 132 6.90 -5.93 -9.88
CA PRO A 132 7.12 -6.17 -11.30
C PRO A 132 6.57 -4.99 -12.09
N CYS A 133 7.42 -4.20 -12.76
CA CYS A 133 7.00 -2.96 -13.42
C CYS A 133 6.09 -3.12 -14.65
N TRP A 134 5.63 -4.34 -14.94
CA TRP A 134 4.61 -4.67 -15.95
C TRP A 134 3.24 -5.00 -15.33
N ASN A 135 3.12 -5.00 -14.00
CA ASN A 135 1.91 -5.40 -13.27
C ASN A 135 0.67 -4.57 -13.67
N GLU A 136 0.79 -3.24 -13.80
CA GLU A 136 -0.31 -2.35 -14.17
C GLU A 136 -0.90 -2.72 -15.54
N VAL A 137 -0.01 -2.99 -16.51
CA VAL A 137 -0.40 -3.43 -17.86
C VAL A 137 -1.11 -4.79 -17.78
N ALA A 138 -0.55 -5.75 -17.05
CA ALA A 138 -1.15 -7.08 -16.92
C ALA A 138 -2.53 -7.05 -16.25
N VAL A 139 -2.71 -6.22 -15.21
CA VAL A 139 -4.01 -6.05 -14.54
C VAL A 139 -5.02 -5.40 -15.49
N ALA A 140 -4.63 -4.35 -16.21
CA ALA A 140 -5.50 -3.67 -17.17
C ALA A 140 -5.97 -4.62 -18.27
N GLU A 141 -5.09 -5.46 -18.80
CA GLU A 141 -5.48 -6.44 -19.81
C GLU A 141 -6.39 -7.53 -19.26
N TYR A 142 -6.04 -8.10 -18.11
CA TYR A 142 -6.85 -9.13 -17.48
C TYR A 142 -8.28 -8.62 -17.22
N ALA A 143 -8.41 -7.43 -16.63
CA ALA A 143 -9.70 -6.81 -16.31
C ALA A 143 -10.51 -6.40 -17.55
N ASN A 144 -9.87 -6.24 -18.71
CA ASN A 144 -10.53 -5.88 -19.97
C ASN A 144 -10.86 -7.06 -20.88
N ARG A 145 -10.53 -8.29 -20.50
CA ARG A 145 -10.99 -9.47 -21.23
C ARG A 145 -12.51 -9.63 -21.11
N GLY A 146 -13.16 -9.95 -22.21
CA GLY A 146 -14.63 -10.13 -22.25
C GLY A 146 -15.13 -11.20 -21.29
N ASP A 147 -14.44 -12.34 -21.22
CA ASP A 147 -14.79 -13.45 -20.32
C ASP A 147 -14.60 -13.10 -18.83
N VAL A 148 -13.57 -12.33 -18.49
CA VAL A 148 -13.36 -11.80 -17.13
C VAL A 148 -14.46 -10.81 -16.76
N GLN A 149 -14.81 -9.90 -17.66
CA GLN A 149 -15.91 -8.95 -17.44
C GLN A 149 -17.27 -9.65 -17.28
N ASP A 150 -17.53 -10.70 -18.05
CA ASP A 150 -18.73 -11.52 -17.92
C ASP A 150 -18.76 -12.22 -16.55
N ALA A 151 -17.64 -12.81 -16.12
CA ALA A 151 -17.49 -13.47 -14.83
C ALA A 151 -17.64 -12.51 -13.64
N LEU A 152 -17.20 -11.26 -13.78
CA LEU A 152 -17.39 -10.19 -12.80
C LEU A 152 -18.75 -9.47 -12.92
N HIS A 153 -19.62 -9.95 -13.82
CA HIS A 153 -20.95 -9.39 -14.07
C HIS A 153 -20.95 -7.90 -14.44
N ILE A 154 -19.94 -7.47 -15.19
CA ILE A 154 -19.87 -6.09 -15.71
C ILE A 154 -21.01 -5.87 -16.71
N PRO A 155 -21.92 -4.91 -16.46
CA PRO A 155 -23.11 -4.75 -17.30
C PRO A 155 -22.77 -4.42 -18.76
N ASP A 156 -23.51 -5.02 -19.70
CA ASP A 156 -23.45 -4.68 -21.13
C ASP A 156 -23.52 -3.17 -21.40
N ALA A 157 -24.36 -2.47 -20.64
CA ALA A 157 -24.52 -1.02 -20.78
C ALA A 157 -23.23 -0.27 -20.48
N TRP A 158 -22.40 -0.75 -19.55
CA TRP A 158 -21.08 -0.18 -19.27
C TRP A 158 -20.10 -0.51 -20.39
N ARG A 159 -20.06 -1.77 -20.85
CA ARG A 159 -19.15 -2.22 -21.92
C ARG A 159 -19.40 -1.50 -23.25
N LYS A 160 -20.65 -1.14 -23.53
CA LYS A 160 -21.06 -0.41 -24.76
C LYS A 160 -20.80 1.09 -24.70
N GLN A 161 -20.32 1.64 -23.57
CA GLN A 161 -19.91 3.04 -23.50
C GLN A 161 -18.80 3.33 -24.52
N ALA A 162 -18.75 4.57 -24.99
CA ALA A 162 -17.80 5.00 -26.02
C ALA A 162 -17.74 4.05 -27.24
N ASN A 163 -18.90 3.57 -27.71
CA ASN A 163 -19.01 2.62 -28.83
C ASN A 163 -18.19 1.32 -28.64
N GLY A 164 -18.08 0.83 -27.41
CA GLY A 164 -17.31 -0.38 -27.11
C GLY A 164 -15.81 -0.16 -26.94
N THR A 165 -15.34 1.10 -26.90
CA THR A 165 -13.92 1.43 -26.70
C THR A 165 -13.61 1.85 -25.26
N PHE A 166 -14.62 1.88 -24.38
CA PHE A 166 -14.40 2.19 -22.98
C PHE A 166 -13.73 1.02 -22.27
N MET A 167 -12.49 1.23 -21.85
CA MET A 167 -11.68 0.23 -21.16
C MET A 167 -11.62 0.55 -19.67
N TRP A 168 -11.59 -0.48 -18.85
CA TRP A 168 -11.21 -0.37 -17.46
C TRP A 168 -9.77 0.17 -17.38
N THR A 169 -9.56 1.14 -16.49
CA THR A 169 -8.25 1.65 -16.10
C THR A 169 -8.17 1.65 -14.58
N ASP A 170 -6.97 1.52 -14.05
CA ASP A 170 -6.65 1.53 -12.63
C ASP A 170 -6.98 2.91 -11.98
N CYS A 171 -6.70 3.99 -12.71
CA CYS A 171 -6.95 5.36 -12.30
C CYS A 171 -7.87 6.10 -13.29
N ASN A 172 -8.66 7.06 -12.79
CA ASN A 172 -9.51 7.92 -13.62
C ASN A 172 -9.09 9.39 -13.50
N ASP A 173 -8.31 9.85 -14.47
CA ASP A 173 -7.80 11.22 -14.55
C ASP A 173 -8.88 12.30 -14.51
N LYS A 174 -10.06 12.02 -15.09
CA LYS A 174 -11.15 12.99 -15.11
C LYS A 174 -11.72 13.16 -13.71
N ILE A 175 -11.89 12.07 -12.96
CA ILE A 175 -12.31 12.17 -11.56
C ILE A 175 -11.23 12.90 -10.76
N TYR A 176 -9.96 12.51 -10.91
CA TYR A 176 -8.85 13.14 -10.21
C TYR A 176 -8.78 14.66 -10.43
N LYS A 177 -8.78 15.12 -11.69
CA LYS A 177 -8.69 16.55 -12.05
C LYS A 177 -9.88 17.37 -11.58
N ASN A 178 -11.06 16.76 -11.46
CA ASN A 178 -12.29 17.44 -11.04
C ASN A 178 -12.56 17.30 -9.53
N TYR A 179 -11.78 16.50 -8.80
CA TYR A 179 -11.96 16.33 -7.36
C TYR A 179 -11.30 17.48 -6.61
N HIS A 180 -12.07 18.17 -5.77
CA HIS A 180 -11.57 19.27 -4.95
C HIS A 180 -11.36 18.81 -3.51
N ASN A 181 -10.11 18.82 -3.05
CA ASN A 181 -9.79 18.53 -1.65
C ASN A 181 -10.42 19.58 -0.74
N THR A 182 -11.33 19.15 0.13
CA THR A 182 -12.00 20.02 1.12
C THR A 182 -11.32 19.98 2.48
N PHE A 183 -10.39 19.05 2.71
CA PHE A 183 -9.68 18.87 3.97
C PHE A 183 -8.18 18.76 3.72
N ASN A 184 -7.40 19.55 4.44
CA ASN A 184 -5.93 19.45 4.42
C ASN A 184 -5.39 18.51 5.53
N THR A 185 -6.26 18.08 6.45
CA THR A 185 -5.92 17.11 7.50
C THR A 185 -7.14 16.24 7.81
N THR A 186 -6.89 15.07 8.37
CA THR A 186 -7.91 14.11 8.84
C THR A 186 -8.25 14.29 10.32
N ASN A 187 -7.86 15.40 10.97
CA ASN A 187 -8.18 15.65 12.39
C ASN A 187 -9.68 15.53 12.67
N ALA A 188 -10.53 16.16 11.85
CA ALA A 188 -11.98 16.10 12.03
C ALA A 188 -12.52 14.66 11.96
N PHE A 189 -11.86 13.77 11.20
CA PHE A 189 -12.20 12.35 11.17
C PHE A 189 -11.86 11.70 12.51
N PHE A 190 -10.60 11.79 12.96
CA PHE A 190 -10.15 11.11 14.17
C PHE A 190 -10.83 11.67 15.42
N ASP A 191 -10.99 12.98 15.51
CA ASP A 191 -11.68 13.65 16.62
C ASP A 191 -13.12 13.12 16.74
N TYR A 192 -13.82 12.98 15.61
CA TYR A 192 -15.18 12.46 15.62
C TYR A 192 -15.23 11.01 16.06
N VAL A 193 -14.37 10.15 15.51
CA VAL A 193 -14.33 8.72 15.87
C VAL A 193 -13.99 8.56 17.36
N LEU A 194 -12.89 9.16 17.82
CA LEU A 194 -12.40 9.03 19.20
C LEU A 194 -13.34 9.67 20.23
N LYS A 195 -14.15 10.67 19.84
CA LYS A 195 -15.16 11.25 20.73
C LYS A 195 -16.41 10.37 20.84
N ASN A 196 -16.86 9.75 19.75
CA ASN A 196 -18.22 9.20 19.67
C ASN A 196 -18.31 7.67 19.62
N VAL A 197 -17.22 6.94 19.37
CA VAL A 197 -17.29 5.49 19.21
C VAL A 197 -17.65 4.80 20.53
N LYS A 198 -18.67 3.92 20.49
CA LYS A 198 -19.13 3.10 21.62
C LYS A 198 -18.72 1.63 21.51
N THR A 199 -18.24 1.20 20.35
CA THR A 199 -17.78 -0.18 20.12
C THR A 199 -16.64 -0.52 21.11
N PRO A 200 -16.78 -1.57 21.92
CA PRO A 200 -15.70 -2.01 22.81
C PRO A 200 -14.44 -2.39 22.03
N ASN A 201 -13.27 -2.06 22.57
CA ASN A 201 -11.96 -2.39 21.98
C ASN A 201 -11.85 -1.95 20.51
N PHE A 202 -12.22 -0.69 20.23
CA PHE A 202 -12.15 -0.15 18.88
C PHE A 202 -10.71 0.18 18.51
N ARG A 203 -10.23 -0.37 17.39
CA ARG A 203 -8.81 -0.34 17.03
C ARG A 203 -8.58 0.33 15.69
N ILE A 204 -7.59 1.20 15.63
CA ILE A 204 -7.13 1.83 14.40
C ILE A 204 -5.69 1.38 14.16
N LEU A 205 -5.40 0.92 12.95
CA LEU A 205 -4.04 0.64 12.49
C LEU A 205 -3.66 1.66 11.41
N ILE A 206 -2.59 2.39 11.64
CA ILE A 206 -1.91 3.18 10.62
C ILE A 206 -0.61 2.47 10.31
N TYR A 207 -0.41 2.06 9.06
CA TYR A 207 0.81 1.38 8.64
C TYR A 207 1.40 2.07 7.43
N ASN A 208 2.71 2.25 7.42
CA ASN A 208 3.43 2.90 6.33
C ASN A 208 4.60 2.05 5.89
N GLY A 209 4.76 1.88 4.59
CA GLY A 209 6.05 1.50 4.05
C GLY A 209 7.07 2.62 4.31
N ASP A 210 8.25 2.26 4.83
CA ASP A 210 9.24 3.26 5.24
C ASP A 210 10.05 3.85 4.08
N VAL A 211 9.86 3.35 2.85
CA VAL A 211 10.48 3.86 1.62
C VAL A 211 9.49 4.54 0.67
N ASP A 212 8.24 4.73 1.10
CA ASP A 212 7.26 5.59 0.42
C ASP A 212 7.60 7.06 0.66
N THR A 213 7.54 7.85 -0.42
CA THR A 213 7.78 9.28 -0.36
C THR A 213 6.55 10.14 -0.57
N VAL A 214 5.43 9.56 -1.01
CA VAL A 214 4.15 10.26 -1.21
C VAL A 214 3.45 10.42 0.14
N CYS A 215 3.24 9.30 0.85
CA CYS A 215 2.63 9.26 2.18
C CYS A 215 3.62 8.68 3.20
N ASN A 216 4.73 9.38 3.36
CA ASN A 216 5.88 8.90 4.12
C ASN A 216 5.55 8.66 5.61
N TYR A 217 6.20 7.66 6.18
CA TYR A 217 5.94 7.19 7.55
C TYR A 217 6.16 8.26 8.64
N LEU A 218 7.03 9.25 8.40
CA LEU A 218 7.32 10.31 9.38
C LEU A 218 6.13 11.25 9.52
N GLY A 219 5.55 11.69 8.40
CA GLY A 219 4.40 12.58 8.38
C GLY A 219 3.18 11.97 9.09
N ASP A 220 2.89 10.71 8.80
CA ASP A 220 1.79 9.97 9.45
C ASP A 220 2.08 9.70 10.93
N SER A 221 3.33 9.36 11.28
CA SER A 221 3.73 9.19 12.69
C SER A 221 3.55 10.48 13.49
N TRP A 222 3.93 11.63 12.93
CA TRP A 222 3.74 12.93 13.57
C TRP A 222 2.26 13.28 13.70
N HIS A 223 1.46 13.00 12.67
CA HIS A 223 0.04 13.25 12.70
C HIS A 223 -0.64 12.43 13.80
N MET A 224 -0.35 11.14 13.89
CA MET A 224 -0.97 10.27 14.87
C MET A 224 -0.50 10.53 16.30
N ARG A 225 0.74 10.96 16.50
CA ARG A 225 1.21 11.47 17.80
C ARG A 225 0.32 12.62 18.28
N ASP A 226 0.03 13.57 17.40
CA ASP A 226 -0.75 14.77 17.76
C ASP A 226 -2.24 14.45 17.96
N VAL A 227 -2.81 13.57 17.13
CA VAL A 227 -4.17 13.04 17.33
C VAL A 227 -4.27 12.32 18.68
N ALA A 228 -3.32 11.46 19.01
CA ALA A 228 -3.29 10.75 20.28
C ALA A 228 -3.16 11.70 21.47
N ALA A 229 -2.31 12.72 21.37
CA ALA A 229 -2.15 13.74 22.39
C ALA A 229 -3.45 14.54 22.61
N ALA A 230 -4.11 14.98 21.53
CA ALA A 230 -5.37 15.70 21.59
C ALA A 230 -6.51 14.87 22.23
N ALA A 231 -6.49 13.55 22.01
CA ALA A 231 -7.44 12.61 22.60
C ALA A 231 -7.01 12.08 24.00
N ASN A 232 -5.93 12.59 24.59
CA ASN A 232 -5.38 12.14 25.88
C ASN A 232 -5.06 10.63 25.93
N LEU A 233 -4.67 10.04 24.79
CA LEU A 233 -4.25 8.65 24.72
C LEU A 233 -2.82 8.50 25.24
N LYS A 234 -2.55 7.42 25.97
CA LYS A 234 -1.22 7.09 26.50
C LYS A 234 -0.39 6.39 25.42
N SER A 235 0.83 6.87 25.20
CA SER A 235 1.80 6.24 24.31
C SER A 235 2.51 5.08 25.01
N SER A 236 2.64 3.95 24.32
CA SER A 236 3.64 2.93 24.61
C SER A 236 5.02 3.37 24.10
N PRO A 237 6.11 2.73 24.56
CA PRO A 237 7.37 2.78 23.85
C PRO A 237 7.22 2.28 22.41
N ARG A 238 8.01 2.85 21.49
CA ARG A 238 8.18 2.31 20.13
C ARG A 238 9.01 1.03 20.22
N GLN A 239 8.59 -0.05 19.58
CA GLN A 239 9.22 -1.36 19.67
C GLN A 239 9.42 -1.95 18.26
N PRO A 240 10.43 -2.80 18.05
CA PRO A 240 10.54 -3.57 16.82
C PRO A 240 9.46 -4.66 16.75
N TRP A 241 9.04 -5.02 15.54
CA TRP A 241 8.25 -6.23 15.29
C TRP A 241 8.94 -7.10 14.23
N TYR A 242 8.74 -8.42 14.31
CA TYR A 242 9.51 -9.39 13.56
C TYR A 242 8.64 -10.27 12.67
N PHE A 243 9.12 -10.56 11.47
CA PHE A 243 8.45 -11.45 10.53
C PHE A 243 8.80 -12.92 10.82
N SER A 244 7.75 -13.73 10.92
CA SER A 244 7.76 -15.10 11.45
C SER A 244 8.77 -16.07 10.80
N ARG A 245 8.90 -16.06 9.46
CA ARG A 245 9.67 -17.09 8.73
C ARG A 245 11.17 -17.09 9.06
N ASN A 246 11.72 -15.94 9.41
CA ASN A 246 13.16 -15.73 9.52
C ASN A 246 13.55 -14.81 10.68
N ASN A 247 12.57 -14.50 11.55
CA ASN A 247 12.70 -13.54 12.65
C ASN A 247 13.37 -12.23 12.21
N GLN A 248 13.12 -11.81 10.97
CA GLN A 248 13.70 -10.58 10.44
C GLN A 248 12.91 -9.39 10.96
N LEU A 249 13.62 -8.31 11.26
CA LEU A 249 12.99 -7.03 11.60
C LEU A 249 12.05 -6.63 10.46
N ALA A 250 10.75 -6.63 10.73
CA ALA A 250 9.72 -6.28 9.77
C ALA A 250 9.34 -4.80 9.86
N GLY A 251 9.72 -4.12 10.95
CA GLY A 251 9.60 -2.69 11.13
C GLY A 251 9.46 -2.34 12.60
N PHE A 252 8.81 -1.21 12.89
CA PHE A 252 8.56 -0.73 14.25
C PHE A 252 7.10 -0.40 14.47
N ASN A 253 6.58 -0.67 15.66
CA ASN A 253 5.23 -0.30 16.07
C ASN A 253 5.25 0.62 17.30
N GLN A 254 4.27 1.51 17.38
CA GLN A 254 4.00 2.34 18.55
C GLN A 254 2.49 2.39 18.78
N ARG A 255 2.05 2.08 20.00
CA ARG A 255 0.63 2.05 20.36
C ARG A 255 0.27 3.28 21.18
N TYR A 256 -0.87 3.88 20.86
CA TYR A 256 -1.56 4.86 21.68
C TYR A 256 -2.86 4.24 22.18
N SER A 257 -3.15 4.31 23.48
CA SER A 257 -4.33 3.65 24.06
C SER A 257 -4.99 4.50 25.13
N GLY A 258 -6.31 4.35 25.28
CA GLY A 258 -7.09 5.12 26.23
C GLY A 258 -8.58 4.84 26.07
N ARG A 259 -9.41 5.81 26.47
CA ARG A 259 -10.86 5.72 26.35
C ARG A 259 -11.39 6.77 25.40
N SER A 260 -12.39 6.39 24.60
CA SER A 260 -13.16 7.31 23.79
C SER A 260 -13.95 8.29 24.66
N GLY A 261 -14.40 9.40 24.09
CA GLY A 261 -15.30 10.34 24.76
C GLY A 261 -16.65 9.72 25.16
N ALA A 262 -17.06 8.64 24.48
CA ALA A 262 -18.25 7.86 24.78
C ALA A 262 -17.96 6.65 25.71
N GLY A 263 -16.71 6.49 26.15
CA GLY A 263 -16.32 5.54 27.18
C GLY A 263 -15.98 4.12 26.72
N ALA A 264 -15.70 3.92 25.44
CA ALA A 264 -15.16 2.66 24.93
C ALA A 264 -13.63 2.65 25.02
N ASP A 265 -13.02 1.49 25.23
CA ASP A 265 -11.57 1.33 25.11
C ASP A 265 -11.16 1.45 23.64
N VAL A 266 -10.14 2.26 23.38
CA VAL A 266 -9.64 2.54 22.03
C VAL A 266 -8.12 2.41 21.95
N SER A 267 -7.62 1.99 20.79
CA SER A 267 -6.20 2.05 20.50
C SER A 267 -5.90 2.46 19.06
N ILE A 268 -4.78 3.14 18.88
CA ILE A 268 -4.20 3.51 17.59
C ILE A 268 -2.80 2.90 17.55
N ASP A 269 -2.58 1.97 16.63
CA ASP A 269 -1.27 1.39 16.37
C ASP A 269 -0.67 2.05 15.14
N VAL A 270 0.54 2.59 15.27
CA VAL A 270 1.29 3.21 14.17
C VAL A 270 2.51 2.36 13.86
N LEU A 271 2.57 1.83 12.64
CA LEU A 271 3.58 0.86 12.20
C LEU A 271 4.38 1.36 11.01
N THR A 272 5.65 1.02 11.00
CA THR A 272 6.43 0.95 9.76
C THR A 272 6.53 -0.48 9.27
N VAL A 273 6.56 -0.66 7.95
CA VAL A 273 6.89 -1.92 7.29
C VAL A 273 8.17 -1.72 6.49
N LYS A 274 9.23 -2.40 6.93
CA LYS A 274 10.61 -2.16 6.51
C LYS A 274 10.83 -2.55 5.05
N GLY A 275 11.30 -1.58 4.27
CA GLY A 275 11.56 -1.71 2.84
C GLY A 275 10.31 -1.69 1.97
N ALA A 276 9.11 -1.54 2.54
CA ALA A 276 7.90 -1.40 1.74
C ALA A 276 7.74 0.04 1.25
N GLY A 277 7.18 0.21 0.07
CA GLY A 277 6.75 1.48 -0.48
C GLY A 277 5.28 1.79 -0.13
N HIS A 278 4.61 2.49 -1.03
CA HIS A 278 3.24 2.99 -0.86
C HIS A 278 2.22 1.85 -0.85
N MET A 279 2.44 0.83 -1.68
CA MET A 279 1.60 -0.36 -1.77
C MET A 279 2.18 -1.47 -0.90
N VAL A 280 2.13 -1.29 0.43
CA VAL A 280 2.78 -2.20 1.39
C VAL A 280 2.49 -3.69 1.18
N PRO A 281 1.23 -4.14 0.98
CA PRO A 281 0.95 -5.56 0.72
C PRO A 281 1.56 -6.09 -0.59
N PHE A 282 1.83 -5.18 -1.53
CA PHE A 282 2.47 -5.50 -2.79
C PHE A 282 3.98 -5.68 -2.60
N ASP A 283 4.64 -4.70 -1.98
CA ASP A 283 6.09 -4.74 -1.78
C ASP A 283 6.53 -5.82 -0.77
N ARG A 284 5.74 -6.03 0.29
CA ARG A 284 6.07 -6.92 1.41
C ARG A 284 4.89 -7.81 1.79
N PRO A 285 4.47 -8.76 0.92
CA PRO A 285 3.25 -9.53 1.10
C PRO A 285 3.26 -10.38 2.38
N GLY A 286 4.37 -11.04 2.70
CA GLY A 286 4.53 -11.84 3.92
C GLY A 286 4.35 -11.00 5.20
N PRO A 287 5.18 -9.97 5.42
CA PRO A 287 5.02 -9.05 6.55
C PRO A 287 3.63 -8.40 6.61
N ALA A 288 3.04 -8.02 5.47
CA ALA A 288 1.73 -7.40 5.42
C ALA A 288 0.60 -8.35 5.87
N VAL A 289 0.59 -9.60 5.38
CA VAL A 289 -0.38 -10.62 5.82
C VAL A 289 -0.25 -10.87 7.32
N GLN A 290 0.98 -10.96 7.85
CA GLN A 290 1.20 -11.13 9.28
C GLN A 290 0.65 -9.94 10.07
N MET A 291 0.99 -8.72 9.67
CA MET A 291 0.53 -7.49 10.33
C MET A 291 -1.00 -7.38 10.34
N ILE A 292 -1.65 -7.58 9.18
CA ILE A 292 -3.11 -7.48 9.04
C ILE A 292 -3.80 -8.58 9.85
N THR A 293 -3.30 -9.82 9.78
CA THR A 293 -3.83 -10.95 10.55
C THR A 293 -3.76 -10.68 12.05
N ASN A 294 -2.61 -10.24 12.55
CA ASN A 294 -2.42 -9.95 13.97
C ASN A 294 -3.29 -8.78 14.44
N PHE A 295 -3.51 -7.78 13.57
CA PHE A 295 -4.48 -6.71 13.83
C PHE A 295 -5.91 -7.23 13.91
N MET A 296 -6.35 -8.07 12.97
CA MET A 296 -7.71 -8.61 12.95
C MET A 296 -7.99 -9.54 14.13
N PHE A 297 -7.02 -10.38 14.50
CA PHE A 297 -7.16 -11.45 15.49
C PHE A 297 -6.24 -11.21 16.71
N PRO A 298 -6.59 -10.25 17.58
CA PRO A 298 -5.81 -9.98 18.79
C PRO A 298 -5.93 -11.15 19.77
N THR A 299 -4.92 -11.30 20.62
CA THR A 299 -5.02 -12.19 21.78
C THR A 299 -5.67 -11.46 22.95
N ASN A 300 -5.92 -12.19 24.06
CA ASN A 300 -6.37 -11.58 25.32
C ASN A 300 -5.34 -10.57 25.90
N GLN A 301 -4.09 -10.62 25.43
CA GLN A 301 -3.01 -9.71 25.82
C GLN A 301 -2.90 -8.49 24.86
N GLY A 302 -3.79 -8.40 23.86
CA GLY A 302 -3.79 -7.38 22.82
C GLY A 302 -3.19 -7.87 21.50
N VAL A 303 -2.96 -6.92 20.59
CA VAL A 303 -2.32 -7.19 19.30
C VAL A 303 -0.80 -7.28 19.48
N ASP A 304 -0.24 -8.43 19.11
CA ASP A 304 1.19 -8.70 18.98
C ASP A 304 1.52 -8.89 17.49
N TYR A 305 2.25 -7.93 16.91
CA TYR A 305 2.60 -7.96 15.50
C TYR A 305 3.69 -8.99 15.15
N SER A 306 4.41 -9.51 16.14
CA SER A 306 5.42 -10.58 15.95
C SER A 306 4.82 -11.99 16.08
N SER A 307 3.54 -12.09 16.45
CA SER A 307 2.86 -13.37 16.60
C SER A 307 2.78 -14.13 15.27
N THR A 308 2.97 -15.45 15.36
CA THR A 308 2.86 -16.39 14.24
C THR A 308 1.58 -17.22 14.28
N ALA A 309 0.77 -17.08 15.34
CA ALA A 309 -0.30 -18.02 15.68
C ALA A 309 -1.39 -18.18 14.61
N ASN A 310 -1.63 -17.13 13.81
CA ASN A 310 -2.70 -17.09 12.81
C ASN A 310 -2.19 -16.88 11.39
N VAL A 311 -0.88 -16.94 11.18
CA VAL A 311 -0.26 -16.64 9.90
C VAL A 311 0.21 -17.93 9.25
N ASN A 312 -0.42 -18.30 8.13
CA ASN A 312 0.16 -19.28 7.23
C ASN A 312 0.94 -18.55 6.12
N PRO A 313 2.29 -18.54 6.16
CA PRO A 313 3.09 -17.92 5.11
C PRO A 313 3.09 -18.71 3.79
N GLU A 314 2.51 -19.93 3.78
CA GLU A 314 2.39 -20.82 2.64
C GLU A 314 0.91 -21.21 2.46
N PRO A 315 0.05 -20.27 2.03
CA PRO A 315 -1.35 -20.61 1.77
C PRO A 315 -1.41 -21.72 0.73
N GLU A 316 -2.27 -22.72 0.96
CA GLU A 316 -2.52 -23.76 -0.03
C GLU A 316 -2.95 -23.08 -1.34
N GLY A 317 -2.28 -23.43 -2.45
CA GLY A 317 -2.66 -22.92 -3.76
C GLY A 317 -4.13 -23.25 -4.04
N THR A 318 -4.89 -22.31 -4.58
CA THR A 318 -6.27 -22.55 -4.98
C THR A 318 -6.33 -23.76 -5.92
N GLU A 319 -7.36 -24.62 -5.84
CA GLU A 319 -7.50 -25.81 -6.71
C GLU A 319 -7.35 -25.49 -8.21
N PHE A 320 -7.70 -24.27 -8.64
CA PHE A 320 -7.49 -23.77 -10.01
C PHE A 320 -6.02 -23.66 -10.47
N ALA A 321 -5.07 -23.63 -9.53
CA ALA A 321 -3.63 -23.66 -9.83
C ALA A 321 -3.09 -25.08 -9.99
N ASN A 322 -3.82 -26.09 -9.50
CA ASN A 322 -3.39 -27.49 -9.53
C ASN A 322 -3.91 -28.25 -10.76
N ASP A 323 -4.95 -27.74 -11.43
CA ASP A 323 -5.60 -28.41 -12.57
C ASP A 323 -5.13 -27.91 -13.94
N ALA A 324 -4.20 -26.94 -13.95
CA ALA A 324 -3.52 -26.53 -15.16
C ALA A 324 -2.20 -27.31 -15.29
N THR A 325 -1.98 -27.96 -16.43
CA THR A 325 -0.66 -28.40 -16.93
C THR A 325 0.29 -27.21 -17.19
N VAL A 326 0.36 -26.29 -16.25
CA VAL A 326 1.24 -25.13 -16.21
C VAL A 326 2.27 -25.44 -15.14
N GLY A 327 3.53 -25.56 -15.56
CA GLY A 327 4.63 -26.03 -14.73
C GLY A 327 4.63 -25.38 -13.35
N GLN A 328 4.73 -26.24 -12.33
CA GLN A 328 4.89 -25.87 -10.94
C GLN A 328 6.01 -24.83 -10.78
N ALA A 329 5.65 -23.56 -10.64
CA ALA A 329 6.52 -22.54 -10.06
C ALA A 329 6.35 -22.61 -8.53
N GLY A 330 6.68 -23.77 -7.97
CA GLY A 330 6.88 -23.95 -6.54
C GLY A 330 8.33 -23.65 -6.22
N SER A 331 8.56 -22.77 -5.25
CA SER A 331 9.80 -22.66 -4.51
C SER A 331 10.19 -24.03 -3.94
N GLN A 332 10.97 -24.80 -4.69
CA GLN A 332 11.67 -25.96 -4.19
C GLN A 332 13.17 -25.71 -4.35
N VAL A 333 13.77 -25.20 -3.27
CA VAL A 333 15.17 -25.48 -2.99
C VAL A 333 15.25 -26.99 -2.75
N VAL A 334 15.65 -27.75 -3.77
CA VAL A 334 16.11 -29.13 -3.59
C VAL A 334 17.61 -29.13 -3.75
N CYS A 335 18.30 -29.14 -2.62
CA CYS A 335 19.70 -29.47 -2.52
C CYS A 335 19.89 -30.99 -2.75
N VAL A 336 20.81 -31.35 -3.67
CA VAL A 336 21.57 -32.64 -3.82
C VAL A 336 20.72 -33.87 -4.29
N LYS A 337 21.15 -34.81 -5.14
CA LYS A 337 22.47 -35.48 -5.29
C LYS A 337 22.66 -36.13 -6.68
N HIS A 338 23.91 -36.12 -7.13
CA HIS A 338 24.47 -36.86 -8.27
C HIS A 338 24.13 -38.36 -8.20
N ASN A 339 23.68 -38.96 -9.30
CA ASN A 339 23.78 -40.40 -9.53
C ASN A 339 24.41 -40.63 -10.90
N THR A 340 25.69 -41.01 -10.89
CA THR A 340 26.33 -41.71 -11.99
C THR A 340 25.79 -43.14 -12.01
N ASN A 341 25.22 -43.55 -13.12
CA ASN A 341 25.36 -44.90 -13.65
C ASN A 341 25.62 -44.78 -15.14
#